data_AF-A0A6H1TRX1-F1
#
_entry.id   AF-A0A6H1TRX1-F1
#
_cell.length_a   1.000
_cell.length_b   1.000
_cell.length_c   1.000
_cell.angle_alpha   90.00
_cell.angle_beta   90.00
_cell.angle_gamma   90.00
#
_symmetry.space_group_name_H-M   'P 1'
#
loop_
_entity.id
_entity.type
_entity.pdbx_description
1 polymer ?
#
loop_
_entity_poly.entity_id
_entity_poly.type
_entity_poly.pdbx_seq_one_letter_code
_entity_poly.pdbx_strand_id
1 'polypeptide(L)'
;MSNLKHPLPPILAPYRDRIEATIKPYVGIELVPDDSLTWWSSKFPGEQISRADLPYLPKGMSYPQTPEGEYLHLLIQINFAEAPPLEPFPKQGILQFFIANCDYYRIRRKPLAEFNPDLTVGEVRVLLVDSYFYWDDSLNE
;
A
#
# COMPACT_ATOMS: atom_id res chain seq x y z
N MET A 1 -31.08 6.79 -8.33
CA MET A 1 -30.56 6.69 -6.95
C MET A 1 -29.07 7.03 -7.01
N SER A 2 -28.54 7.79 -6.03
CA SER A 2 -27.14 8.26 -6.03
C SER A 2 -26.14 7.10 -5.98
N ASN A 3 -25.14 7.09 -6.86
CA ASN A 3 -24.06 6.09 -6.86
C ASN A 3 -22.96 6.37 -5.82
N LEU A 4 -23.05 7.49 -5.10
CA LEU A 4 -22.06 7.91 -4.11
C LEU A 4 -22.32 7.26 -2.76
N LYS A 5 -21.26 6.74 -2.14
CA LYS A 5 -21.26 6.20 -0.77
C LYS A 5 -21.55 7.26 0.30
N HIS A 6 -21.28 8.53 0.00
CA HIS A 6 -21.48 9.67 0.91
C HIS A 6 -22.21 10.82 0.21
N PRO A 7 -22.99 11.63 0.95
CA PRO A 7 -23.70 12.77 0.39
C PRO A 7 -22.72 13.83 -0.12
N LEU A 8 -23.02 14.41 -1.30
CA LEU A 8 -22.25 15.54 -1.82
C LEU A 8 -22.53 16.81 -1.00
N PRO A 9 -21.49 17.56 -0.61
CA PRO A 9 -21.65 18.92 -0.11
C PRO A 9 -22.47 19.80 -1.08
N PRO A 10 -23.29 20.75 -0.60
CA PRO A 10 -24.16 21.57 -1.45
C PRO A 10 -23.42 22.29 -2.58
N ILE A 11 -22.20 22.75 -2.33
CA ILE A 11 -21.36 23.43 -3.34
C ILE A 11 -20.99 22.52 -4.52
N LEU A 12 -21.00 21.20 -4.33
CA LEU A 12 -20.70 20.22 -5.37
C LEU A 12 -21.95 19.64 -6.03
N ALA A 13 -23.15 19.92 -5.51
CA ALA A 13 -24.40 19.41 -6.06
C ALA A 13 -24.61 19.73 -7.55
N PRO A 14 -24.26 20.95 -8.06
CA PRO A 14 -24.37 21.25 -9.49
C PRO A 14 -23.48 20.38 -10.40
N TYR A 15 -22.46 19.73 -9.85
CA TYR A 15 -21.51 18.91 -10.60
C TYR A 15 -21.74 17.40 -10.42
N ARG A 16 -22.84 16.99 -9.77
CA ARG A 16 -23.13 15.59 -9.43
C ARG A 16 -22.94 14.64 -10.60
N ASP A 17 -23.60 14.91 -11.72
CA ASP A 17 -23.58 14.00 -12.88
C ASP A 17 -22.16 13.80 -13.42
N ARG A 18 -21.34 14.87 -13.40
CA ARG A 18 -19.93 14.81 -13.80
C ARG A 18 -19.09 14.01 -12.81
N ILE A 19 -19.35 14.13 -11.51
CA ILE A 19 -18.63 13.39 -10.47
C ILE A 19 -19.00 11.90 -10.54
N GLU A 20 -20.31 11.59 -10.60
CA GLU A 20 -20.79 10.21 -10.68
C GLU A 20 -20.30 9.50 -11.95
N ALA A 21 -20.18 10.22 -13.06
CA ALA A 21 -19.59 9.68 -14.30
C ALA A 21 -18.09 9.32 -14.19
N THR A 22 -17.38 9.75 -13.13
CA THR A 22 -15.95 9.43 -12.92
C THR A 22 -15.72 8.29 -11.94
N ILE A 23 -16.78 7.73 -11.35
CA ILE A 23 -16.66 6.62 -10.40
C ILE A 23 -16.06 5.40 -11.10
N LYS A 24 -14.99 4.86 -10.52
CA LYS A 24 -14.37 3.61 -10.95
C LYS A 24 -14.42 2.58 -9.82
N PRO A 25 -14.56 1.28 -10.15
CA PRO A 25 -14.37 0.23 -9.16
C PRO A 25 -12.98 0.31 -8.54
N TYR A 26 -12.87 -0.02 -7.26
CA TYR A 26 -11.61 0.03 -6.52
C TYR A 26 -11.60 -1.02 -5.42
N VAL A 27 -10.41 -1.42 -4.99
CA VAL A 27 -10.21 -2.20 -3.76
C VAL A 27 -9.84 -1.22 -2.65
N GLY A 28 -10.67 -1.17 -1.60
CA GLY A 28 -10.33 -0.43 -0.39
C GLY A 28 -9.36 -1.23 0.46
N ILE A 29 -8.36 -0.57 1.05
CA ILE A 29 -7.40 -1.19 1.96
C ILE A 29 -7.67 -0.65 3.37
N GLU A 30 -7.88 -1.56 4.31
CA GLU A 30 -8.01 -1.27 5.74
C GLU A 30 -6.86 -1.96 6.47
N LEU A 31 -6.22 -1.25 7.40
CA LEU A 31 -5.07 -1.76 8.13
C LEU A 31 -5.52 -2.31 9.47
N VAL A 32 -5.18 -3.57 9.73
CA VAL A 32 -5.47 -4.26 10.99
C VAL A 32 -4.16 -4.87 11.50
N PRO A 33 -3.81 -4.68 12.79
CA PRO A 33 -2.67 -5.38 13.40
C PRO A 33 -2.88 -6.89 13.35
N ASP A 34 -1.87 -7.62 12.87
CA ASP A 34 -1.88 -9.08 12.78
C ASP A 34 -0.46 -9.64 13.00
N ASP A 35 -0.30 -10.45 14.03
CA ASP A 35 0.98 -11.09 14.37
C ASP A 35 1.17 -12.45 13.67
N SER A 36 0.14 -12.94 12.97
CA SER A 36 0.14 -14.23 12.26
C SER A 36 0.58 -14.13 10.80
N LEU A 37 1.08 -12.97 10.37
CA LEU A 37 1.49 -12.71 8.98
C LEU A 37 2.52 -13.71 8.47
N THR A 38 2.25 -14.21 7.26
CA THR A 38 3.16 -15.10 6.54
C THR A 38 4.11 -14.30 5.62
N TRP A 39 4.98 -15.00 4.90
CA TRP A 39 5.86 -14.34 3.94
C TRP A 39 5.07 -13.71 2.78
N TRP A 40 4.06 -14.43 2.28
CA TRP A 40 3.22 -14.05 1.15
C TRP A 40 2.03 -13.16 1.52
N SER A 41 1.80 -12.86 2.80
CA SER A 41 0.67 -12.03 3.19
C SER A 41 0.75 -10.61 2.62
N SER A 42 -0.40 -10.02 2.31
CA SER A 42 -0.54 -8.59 2.11
C SER A 42 -0.22 -7.89 3.44
N LYS A 43 0.69 -6.92 3.41
CA LYS A 43 1.20 -6.29 4.63
C LYS A 43 1.69 -4.88 4.39
N PHE A 44 1.52 -4.07 5.42
CA PHE A 44 2.16 -2.78 5.58
C PHE A 44 3.14 -2.87 6.75
N PRO A 45 4.41 -2.49 6.55
CA PRO A 45 5.37 -2.34 7.64
C PRO A 45 4.84 -1.38 8.71
N GLY A 46 4.99 -1.78 9.97
CA GLY A 46 4.55 -1.01 11.13
C GLY A 46 5.70 -0.20 11.76
N GLU A 47 5.44 0.38 12.92
CA GLU A 47 6.46 1.09 13.70
C GLU A 47 7.44 0.12 14.39
N GLN A 48 6.99 -1.10 14.71
CA GLN A 48 7.79 -2.12 15.38
C GLN A 48 8.33 -3.13 14.38
N ILE A 49 9.61 -3.46 14.51
CA ILE A 49 10.27 -4.50 13.70
C ILE A 49 9.53 -5.82 13.89
N SER A 50 8.89 -6.28 12.82
CA SER A 50 8.06 -7.48 12.81
C SER A 50 8.15 -8.21 11.46
N ARG A 51 7.42 -9.32 11.31
CA ARG A 51 7.28 -10.02 10.01
C ARG A 51 6.63 -9.14 8.92
N ALA A 52 5.96 -8.04 9.31
CA ALA A 52 5.43 -7.06 8.39
C ALA A 52 6.52 -6.21 7.71
N ASP A 53 7.68 -6.00 8.36
CA ASP A 53 8.78 -5.20 7.81
C ASP A 53 9.62 -5.92 6.75
N LEU A 54 9.52 -7.25 6.70
CA LEU A 54 10.31 -8.06 5.79
C LEU A 54 9.49 -8.46 4.55
N PRO A 55 9.93 -8.08 3.34
CA PRO A 55 9.26 -8.51 2.11
C PRO A 55 9.43 -10.02 1.91
N TYR A 56 8.49 -10.63 1.19
CA TYR A 56 8.79 -11.88 0.51
C TYR A 56 9.85 -11.63 -0.56
N LEU A 57 10.88 -12.47 -0.62
CA LEU A 57 11.87 -12.46 -1.70
C LEU A 57 12.07 -13.90 -2.20
N PRO A 58 11.97 -14.14 -3.52
CA PRO A 58 12.35 -15.40 -4.12
C PRO A 58 13.81 -15.77 -3.81
N LYS A 59 14.08 -17.07 -3.74
CA LYS A 59 15.45 -17.55 -3.50
C LYS A 59 16.38 -17.10 -4.63
N GLY A 60 17.53 -16.54 -4.27
CA GLY A 60 18.52 -16.06 -5.23
C GLY A 60 18.28 -14.65 -5.76
N MET A 61 17.18 -13.98 -5.36
CA MET A 61 16.96 -12.58 -5.67
C MET A 61 17.74 -11.69 -4.70
N SER A 62 18.44 -10.69 -5.25
CA SER A 62 19.07 -9.63 -4.45
C SER A 62 18.02 -8.69 -3.88
N TYR A 63 18.22 -8.27 -2.63
CA TYR A 63 17.35 -7.28 -2.02
C TYR A 63 17.45 -5.94 -2.78
N PRO A 64 16.32 -5.23 -3.04
CA PRO A 64 16.33 -4.03 -3.87
C PRO A 64 17.11 -2.87 -3.22
N GLN A 65 17.90 -2.18 -4.05
CA GLN A 65 18.80 -1.10 -3.64
C GLN A 65 18.60 0.15 -4.52
N THR A 66 19.00 1.31 -4.02
CA THR A 66 19.18 2.52 -4.84
C THR A 66 20.37 2.34 -5.79
N PRO A 67 20.54 3.20 -6.81
CA PRO A 67 21.73 3.20 -7.66
C PRO A 67 23.05 3.34 -6.89
N GLU A 68 23.01 3.96 -5.71
CA GLU A 68 24.15 4.14 -4.81
C GLU A 68 24.44 2.92 -3.92
N GLY A 69 23.61 1.87 -4.00
CA GLY A 69 23.75 0.63 -3.23
C GLY A 69 23.05 0.61 -1.88
N GLU A 70 22.29 1.64 -1.53
CA GLU A 70 21.54 1.70 -0.28
C GLU A 70 20.28 0.83 -0.35
N TYR A 71 20.00 0.06 0.70
CA TYR A 71 18.82 -0.81 0.72
C TYR A 71 17.51 -0.02 0.79
N LEU A 72 16.53 -0.41 -0.02
CA LEU A 72 15.20 0.19 0.02
C LEU A 72 14.34 -0.39 1.16
N HIS A 73 13.41 0.39 1.66
CA HIS A 73 12.44 -0.07 2.63
C HIS A 73 11.15 -0.51 1.93
N LEU A 74 10.59 -1.65 2.36
CA LEU A 74 9.25 -2.03 1.94
C LEU A 74 8.27 -0.92 2.40
N LEU A 75 7.38 -0.50 1.51
CA LEU A 75 6.26 0.39 1.83
C LEU A 75 4.98 -0.42 2.00
N ILE A 76 4.74 -1.35 1.08
CA ILE A 76 3.58 -2.24 1.08
C ILE A 76 3.89 -3.46 0.21
N GLN A 77 3.38 -4.61 0.63
CA GLN A 77 3.25 -5.81 -0.17
C GLN A 77 1.76 -6.15 -0.30
N ILE A 78 1.29 -6.42 -1.52
CA ILE A 78 -0.07 -6.87 -1.82
C ILE A 78 0.02 -8.24 -2.46
N ASN A 79 -0.67 -9.22 -1.89
CA ASN A 79 -0.89 -10.51 -2.51
C ASN A 79 -2.25 -10.50 -3.23
N PHE A 80 -2.25 -10.57 -4.55
CA PHE A 80 -3.49 -10.52 -5.32
C PHE A 80 -4.42 -11.70 -5.04
N ALA A 81 -3.91 -12.82 -4.51
CA ALA A 81 -4.74 -13.94 -4.09
C ALA A 81 -5.59 -13.63 -2.83
N GLU A 82 -5.24 -12.59 -2.07
CA GLU A 82 -5.98 -12.13 -0.89
C GLU A 82 -6.92 -10.96 -1.20
N ALA A 83 -6.78 -10.33 -2.38
CA ALA A 83 -7.60 -9.22 -2.80
C ALA A 83 -8.82 -9.69 -3.61
N PRO A 84 -9.96 -8.98 -3.53
CA PRO A 84 -11.04 -9.18 -4.48
C PRO A 84 -10.55 -8.95 -5.93
N PRO A 85 -10.93 -9.79 -6.91
CA PRO A 85 -10.55 -9.58 -8.30
C PRO A 85 -11.03 -8.22 -8.82
N LEU A 86 -10.12 -7.48 -9.45
CA LEU A 86 -10.40 -6.18 -10.07
C LEU A 86 -9.67 -6.09 -11.41
N GLU A 87 -10.38 -6.08 -12.52
CA GLU A 87 -9.76 -5.91 -13.83
C GLU A 87 -9.20 -4.47 -13.99
N PRO A 88 -8.03 -4.30 -14.62
CA PRO A 88 -7.23 -5.29 -15.34
C PRO A 88 -6.10 -5.93 -14.50
N PHE A 89 -6.21 -5.96 -13.17
CA PHE A 89 -5.14 -6.46 -12.31
C PHE A 89 -5.09 -8.00 -12.30
N PRO A 90 -3.90 -8.61 -12.09
CA PRO A 90 -3.75 -10.05 -11.94
C PRO A 90 -4.60 -10.61 -10.79
N LYS A 91 -4.99 -11.89 -10.90
CA LYS A 91 -5.72 -12.62 -9.84
C LYS A 91 -4.80 -13.25 -8.80
N GLN A 92 -3.50 -13.30 -9.09
CA GLN A 92 -2.46 -13.91 -8.26
C GLN A 92 -1.13 -13.20 -8.50
N GLY A 93 -0.15 -13.51 -7.67
CA GLY A 93 1.13 -12.82 -7.65
C GLY A 93 1.22 -11.78 -6.53
N ILE A 94 2.45 -11.37 -6.23
CA ILE A 94 2.75 -10.44 -5.15
C ILE A 94 3.30 -9.15 -5.76
N LEU A 95 2.61 -8.03 -5.53
CA LEU A 95 3.07 -6.70 -5.88
C LEU A 95 3.73 -6.04 -4.66
N GLN A 96 4.91 -5.48 -4.84
CA GLN A 96 5.67 -4.83 -3.78
C GLN A 96 6.08 -3.43 -4.20
N PHE A 97 5.97 -2.48 -3.27
CA PHE A 97 6.47 -1.13 -3.44
C PHE A 97 7.59 -0.89 -2.43
N PHE A 98 8.71 -0.39 -2.94
CA PHE A 98 9.89 -0.07 -2.16
C PHE A 98 10.19 1.43 -2.25
N ILE A 99 10.69 2.01 -1.16
CA ILE A 99 11.06 3.42 -1.08
C ILE A 99 12.49 3.57 -0.56
N ALA A 100 13.21 4.56 -1.09
CA ALA A 100 14.50 4.95 -0.53
C ALA A 100 14.30 5.57 0.86
N ASN A 101 15.35 5.57 1.67
CA ASN A 101 15.34 6.19 2.98
C ASN A 101 15.20 7.72 2.85
N CYS A 102 13.97 8.22 2.86
CA CYS A 102 13.70 9.65 2.96
C CYS A 102 13.51 10.02 4.43
N ASP A 103 14.22 11.04 4.91
CA ASP A 103 14.13 11.55 6.29
C ASP A 103 12.69 11.78 6.77
N TYR A 104 11.74 12.03 5.86
CA TYR A 104 10.31 12.15 6.16
C TYR A 104 9.68 10.87 6.74
N TYR A 105 10.06 9.68 6.23
CA TYR A 105 9.59 8.39 6.76
C TYR A 105 10.35 7.98 8.03
N ARG A 106 11.54 8.57 8.27
CA ARG A 106 12.26 8.45 9.55
C ARG A 106 11.52 9.13 10.71
N ILE A 107 10.71 10.16 10.46
CA ILE A 107 9.94 10.86 11.51
C ILE A 107 8.88 9.96 12.15
N ARG A 108 8.35 8.95 11.43
CA ARG A 108 7.48 7.90 12.00
C ARG A 108 8.24 6.73 12.61
N ARG A 109 9.57 6.67 12.44
CA ARG A 109 10.47 5.71 13.09
C ARG A 109 11.36 6.42 14.13
N LYS A 110 10.84 7.45 14.82
CA LYS A 110 11.49 7.97 16.02
C LYS A 110 11.40 6.92 17.14
N PRO A 111 12.36 6.87 18.08
CA PRO A 111 12.24 6.03 19.27
C PRO A 111 10.93 6.35 20.00
N LEU A 112 10.34 5.33 20.64
CA LEU A 112 9.04 5.25 21.33
C LEU A 112 8.68 6.37 22.35
N ALA A 113 9.41 7.48 22.43
CA ALA A 113 9.36 8.45 23.52
C ALA A 113 8.36 9.61 23.33
N GLU A 114 7.76 9.80 22.14
CA GLU A 114 6.89 10.96 21.88
C GLU A 114 5.66 10.58 21.03
N PHE A 115 4.89 9.58 21.47
CA PHE A 115 3.60 9.27 20.84
C PHE A 115 2.51 10.24 21.32
N ASN A 116 1.92 11.00 20.38
CA ASN A 116 0.70 11.78 20.59
C ASN A 116 -0.50 10.96 20.10
N PRO A 117 -1.39 10.47 20.99
CA PRO A 117 -2.48 9.55 20.66
C PRO A 117 -3.62 10.15 19.83
N ASP A 118 -3.62 11.46 19.60
CA ASP A 118 -4.74 12.15 18.96
C ASP A 118 -4.65 12.24 17.42
N LEU A 119 -3.57 11.72 16.81
CA LEU A 119 -3.42 11.67 15.35
C LEU A 119 -4.17 10.47 14.76
N THR A 120 -5.42 10.74 14.38
CA THR A 120 -6.32 9.83 13.67
C THR A 120 -5.72 9.31 12.36
N VAL A 121 -5.97 8.03 12.07
CA VAL A 121 -5.57 7.29 10.87
C VAL A 121 -5.87 8.10 9.61
N GLY A 122 -4.82 8.63 8.97
CA GLY A 122 -4.94 9.39 7.73
C GLY A 122 -5.17 8.45 6.54
N GLU A 123 -6.05 8.84 5.62
CA GLU A 123 -6.10 8.28 4.27
C GLU A 123 -4.69 8.32 3.65
N VAL A 124 -4.08 7.16 3.40
CA VAL A 124 -2.86 7.08 2.59
C VAL A 124 -3.29 7.13 1.13
N ARG A 125 -3.33 8.34 0.56
CA ARG A 125 -3.40 8.51 -0.89
C ARG A 125 -2.01 8.32 -1.46
N VAL A 126 -1.75 7.12 -1.99
CA VAL A 126 -0.51 6.84 -2.74
C VAL A 126 -0.61 7.59 -4.07
N LEU A 127 -0.09 8.82 -4.12
CA LEU A 127 0.22 9.50 -5.36
C LEU A 127 1.56 8.95 -5.84
N LEU A 128 1.50 8.04 -6.81
CA LEU A 128 2.67 7.46 -7.45
C LEU A 128 3.36 8.59 -8.25
N VAL A 129 4.45 9.13 -7.70
CA VAL A 129 5.43 9.91 -8.45
C VAL A 129 6.72 9.09 -8.40
N ASP A 130 7.16 8.65 -9.57
CA ASP A 130 8.36 7.84 -9.81
C ASP A 130 8.45 6.55 -8.99
N SER A 131 7.64 5.56 -9.36
CA SER A 131 7.64 4.22 -8.76
C SER A 131 8.17 3.19 -9.75
N TYR A 132 9.11 2.36 -9.27
CA TYR A 132 9.63 1.20 -9.99
C TYR A 132 8.73 0.00 -9.69
N PHE A 133 8.10 -0.55 -10.72
CA PHE A 133 7.27 -1.73 -10.63
C PHE A 133 8.12 -2.97 -10.90
N TYR A 134 8.01 -3.99 -10.05
CA TYR A 134 8.56 -5.31 -10.31
C TYR A 134 7.40 -6.32 -10.33
N TRP A 135 7.39 -7.18 -11.35
CA TRP A 135 6.36 -8.17 -11.59
C TRP A 135 7.04 -9.53 -11.81
N ASP A 136 6.63 -10.54 -11.04
CA ASP A 136 7.17 -11.90 -11.08
C ASP A 136 6.10 -12.86 -11.60
N ASP A 137 6.41 -13.45 -12.75
CA ASP A 137 5.55 -14.35 -13.52
C ASP A 137 5.59 -15.80 -13.02
N SER A 138 6.52 -16.13 -12.12
CA SER A 138 6.76 -17.51 -11.68
C SER A 138 5.66 -18.12 -10.82
N LEU A 139 4.60 -17.36 -10.52
CA LEU A 139 3.43 -17.79 -9.77
C LEU A 139 2.23 -18.14 -10.67
N ASN A 140 2.42 -18.19 -12.00
CA ASN A 140 1.39 -18.49 -13.00
C ASN A 140 1.28 -19.97 -13.44
N GLU A 141 1.65 -20.92 -12.57
CA GLU A 141 1.41 -22.36 -12.79
C GLU A 141 0.24 -22.92 -11.97
#